data_AF-L0NNN6-F1
#
_entry.id   AF-L0NNN6-F1
#
_cell.length_a   1.000
_cell.length_b   1.000
_cell.length_c   1.000
_cell.angle_alpha   90.00
_cell.angle_beta   90.00
_cell.angle_gamma   90.00
#
_symmetry.space_group_name_H-M   'P 1'
#
loop_
_entity.id
_entity.type
_entity.pdbx_description
1 polymer ?
#
loop_
_entity_poly.entity_id
_entity_poly.type
_entity_poly.pdbx_seq_one_letter_code
_entity_poly.pdbx_strand_id
1 'polypeptide(L)'
;MFGFWIIVFTVPWLVPTGARELVSLEFTALPLSVWATLAYLSIVTTAFTFLLLQYASMRLPAAKVLGYGYLTPSFVIVLEGLLGHGWAAPPVILGALVTAAGLIVMGVLKD
;
A
#
# COMPACT_ATOMS: atom_id res chain seq x y z
N MET A 1 -13.64 -1.67 -11.71
CA MET A 1 -13.48 -0.59 -12.71
C MET A 1 -12.29 0.33 -12.44
N PHE A 2 -11.97 0.65 -11.18
CA PHE A 2 -10.86 1.54 -10.81
C PHE A 2 -9.47 1.12 -11.33
N GLY A 3 -9.06 -0.14 -11.12
CA GLY A 3 -7.73 -0.62 -11.55
C GLY A 3 -7.50 -0.59 -13.07
N PHE A 4 -8.56 -0.78 -13.86
CA PHE A 4 -8.50 -0.66 -15.32
C PHE A 4 -8.13 0.77 -15.73
N TRP A 5 -8.81 1.77 -15.16
CA TRP A 5 -8.53 3.17 -15.47
C TRP A 5 -7.13 3.60 -15.05
N ILE A 6 -6.63 3.11 -13.90
CA ILE A 6 -5.24 3.35 -13.49
C ILE A 6 -4.29 2.88 -14.59
N ILE A 7 -4.42 1.66 -15.10
CA ILE A 7 -3.52 1.14 -16.13
C ILE A 7 -3.61 1.98 -17.41
N VAL A 8 -4.84 2.29 -17.87
CA VAL A 8 -5.07 3.10 -19.08
C VAL A 8 -4.41 4.47 -18.98
N PHE A 9 -4.45 5.12 -17.81
CA PHE A 9 -3.85 6.44 -17.63
C PHE A 9 -2.36 6.39 -17.28
N THR A 10 -1.88 5.38 -16.57
CA THR A 10 -0.48 5.30 -16.12
C THR A 10 0.46 4.81 -17.23
N VAL A 11 0.04 3.85 -18.05
CA VAL A 11 0.88 3.26 -19.11
C VAL A 11 1.41 4.30 -20.12
N PRO A 12 0.60 5.23 -20.65
CA PRO A 12 1.08 6.25 -21.58
C PRO A 12 2.14 7.19 -21.01
N TRP A 13 2.20 7.36 -19.69
CA TRP A 13 3.21 8.20 -19.03
C TRP A 13 4.49 7.44 -18.71
N LEU A 14 4.38 6.18 -18.27
CA LEU A 14 5.53 5.38 -17.85
C LEU A 14 6.26 4.72 -19.02
N VAL A 15 5.56 4.28 -20.06
CA VAL A 15 6.19 3.54 -21.17
C VAL A 15 7.14 4.43 -21.97
N PRO A 16 6.79 5.65 -22.42
CA PRO A 16 7.73 6.46 -23.20
C PRO A 16 8.99 6.86 -22.42
N THR A 17 8.86 7.05 -21.10
CA THR A 17 9.96 7.46 -20.22
C THR A 17 10.87 6.29 -19.85
N GLY A 18 10.33 5.09 -19.62
CA GLY A 18 11.09 3.91 -19.20
C GLY A 18 11.37 2.85 -20.28
N ALA A 19 10.80 2.96 -21.49
CA ALA A 19 10.86 1.89 -22.50
C ALA A 19 12.29 1.52 -22.93
N ARG A 20 13.18 2.52 -23.05
CA ARG A 20 14.58 2.25 -23.44
C ARG A 20 15.30 1.41 -22.40
N GLU A 21 15.17 1.79 -21.14
CA GLU A 21 15.79 1.10 -20.01
C GLU A 21 15.22 -0.32 -19.82
N LEU A 22 13.90 -0.47 -19.99
CA LEU A 22 13.20 -1.76 -19.91
C LEU A 22 13.66 -2.74 -20.99
N VAL A 23 13.89 -2.28 -22.23
CA VAL A 23 14.33 -3.13 -23.33
C VAL A 23 15.83 -3.46 -23.23
N SER A 24 16.65 -2.56 -22.68
CA SER A 24 18.07 -2.83 -22.43
C SER A 24 18.32 -3.73 -21.21
N LEU A 25 17.30 -3.98 -20.39
CA LEU A 25 17.44 -4.78 -19.18
C LEU A 25 17.49 -6.27 -19.52
N GLU A 26 18.58 -6.93 -19.11
CA GLU A 26 18.65 -8.39 -19.18
C GLU A 26 17.85 -9.03 -18.04
N PHE A 27 16.57 -9.34 -18.29
CA PHE A 27 15.66 -9.92 -17.30
C PHE A 27 16.18 -11.22 -16.67
N THR A 28 16.94 -12.02 -17.42
CA THR A 28 17.54 -13.29 -16.95
C THR A 28 18.75 -13.09 -16.04
N ALA A 29 19.39 -11.92 -16.08
CA ALA A 29 20.50 -11.57 -15.20
C ALA A 29 20.03 -11.05 -13.83
N LEU A 30 18.73 -10.78 -13.67
CA LEU A 30 18.17 -10.30 -12.41
C LEU A 30 18.22 -11.38 -11.32
N PRO A 31 18.64 -11.02 -10.09
CA PRO A 31 18.63 -11.94 -8.96
C PRO A 31 17.22 -12.51 -8.70
N LEU A 32 17.16 -13.75 -8.21
CA LEU A 32 15.90 -14.40 -7.85
C LEU A 32 15.09 -13.61 -6.80
N SER A 33 15.77 -12.85 -5.93
CA SER A 33 15.12 -11.98 -4.95
C SER A 33 14.18 -10.96 -5.58
N VAL A 34 14.54 -10.38 -6.74
CA VAL A 34 13.70 -9.40 -7.45
C VAL A 34 12.39 -10.05 -7.89
N TRP A 35 12.46 -11.23 -8.47
CA TRP A 35 11.28 -12.00 -8.89
C TRP A 35 10.42 -12.42 -7.71
N ALA A 36 11.02 -12.86 -6.61
CA ALA A 36 10.31 -13.19 -5.38
C ALA A 36 9.58 -11.96 -4.79
N THR A 37 10.24 -10.80 -4.73
CA THR A 37 9.64 -9.54 -4.29
C THR A 37 8.50 -9.12 -5.20
N LEU A 38 8.66 -9.21 -6.52
CA LEU A 38 7.59 -8.91 -7.48
C LEU A 38 6.38 -9.84 -7.32
N ALA A 39 6.61 -11.14 -7.13
CA ALA A 39 5.54 -12.11 -6.87
C ALA A 39 4.81 -11.80 -5.56
N TYR A 40 5.54 -11.47 -4.50
CA TYR A 40 4.97 -11.07 -3.22
C TYR A 40 4.14 -9.78 -3.32
N LEU A 41 4.66 -8.73 -3.97
CA LEU A 41 3.96 -7.46 -4.15
C LEU A 41 2.68 -7.64 -5.00
N SER A 42 2.76 -8.39 -6.09
CA SER A 42 1.63 -8.58 -7.01
C SER A 42 0.52 -9.44 -6.41
N ILE A 43 0.86 -10.53 -5.73
CA ILE A 43 -0.15 -11.46 -5.19
C ILE A 43 -0.65 -10.99 -3.82
N VAL A 44 0.25 -10.83 -2.85
CA VAL A 44 -0.13 -10.56 -1.46
C VAL A 44 -0.47 -9.09 -1.28
N THR A 45 0.42 -8.20 -1.72
CA THR A 45 0.23 -6.76 -1.44
C THR A 45 -0.86 -6.16 -2.34
N THR A 46 -1.00 -6.63 -3.58
CA THR A 46 -1.95 -6.06 -4.55
C THR A 46 -3.22 -6.90 -4.65
N ALA A 47 -3.16 -8.12 -5.18
CA ALA A 47 -4.37 -8.89 -5.48
C ALA A 47 -5.18 -9.22 -4.22
N PHE A 48 -4.53 -9.71 -3.16
CA PHE A 48 -5.21 -10.07 -1.92
C PHE A 48 -5.81 -8.85 -1.21
N THR A 49 -5.05 -7.77 -1.04
CA THR A 49 -5.56 -6.50 -0.47
C THR A 49 -6.72 -5.95 -1.28
N PHE A 50 -6.64 -5.97 -2.61
CA PHE A 50 -7.71 -5.51 -3.47
C PHE A 50 -8.99 -6.34 -3.29
N LEU A 51 -8.88 -7.67 -3.18
CA LEU A 51 -10.02 -8.55 -2.91
C LEU A 51 -10.66 -8.26 -1.53
N LEU A 52 -9.83 -8.10 -0.49
CA LEU A 52 -10.31 -7.74 0.84
C LEU A 52 -11.04 -6.39 0.85
N LEU A 53 -10.49 -5.39 0.16
CA LEU A 53 -11.10 -4.07 0.01
C LEU A 53 -12.42 -4.12 -0.76
N GLN A 54 -12.49 -4.90 -1.85
CA GLN A 54 -13.73 -5.10 -2.58
C GLN A 54 -14.79 -5.74 -1.69
N TYR A 55 -14.42 -6.78 -0.93
CA TYR A 55 -15.32 -7.43 0.02
C TYR A 55 -15.79 -6.47 1.11
N ALA A 56 -14.87 -5.70 1.71
CA ALA A 56 -15.17 -4.70 2.73
C ALA A 56 -16.10 -3.60 2.19
N SER A 57 -15.89 -3.13 0.96
CA SER A 57 -16.73 -2.11 0.31
C SER A 57 -18.18 -2.55 0.12
N MET A 58 -18.43 -3.86 0.03
CA MET A 58 -19.78 -4.41 -0.09
C MET A 58 -20.48 -4.58 1.27
N ARG A 59 -19.74 -4.51 2.39
CA ARG A 59 -20.26 -4.81 3.74
C ARG A 59 -20.12 -3.67 4.74
N LEU A 60 -19.27 -2.68 4.48
CA LEU A 60 -18.97 -1.55 5.35
C LEU A 60 -19.17 -0.23 4.59
N PRO A 61 -19.58 0.84 5.28
CA PRO A 61 -19.65 2.17 4.68
C PRO A 61 -18.28 2.63 4.14
N ALA A 62 -18.32 3.35 3.01
CA ALA A 62 -17.11 3.80 2.30
C ALA A 62 -16.12 4.55 3.20
N ALA A 63 -16.62 5.33 4.17
CA ALA A 63 -15.79 6.07 5.10
C ALA A 63 -14.89 5.12 5.94
N LYS A 64 -15.43 4.01 6.43
CA LYS A 64 -14.67 3.01 7.21
C LYS A 64 -13.68 2.24 6.34
N VAL A 65 -14.05 1.96 5.09
CA VAL A 65 -13.18 1.28 4.12
C VAL A 65 -12.04 2.17 3.67
N LEU A 66 -12.20 3.48 3.58
CA LEU A 66 -11.10 4.40 3.25
C LEU A 66 -10.22 4.71 4.46
N GLY A 67 -10.78 4.65 5.67
CA GLY A 67 -10.07 4.88 6.93
C GLY A 67 -8.84 4.01 7.13
N TYR A 68 -8.83 2.78 6.61
CA TYR A 68 -7.69 1.85 6.76
C TYR A 68 -6.36 2.43 6.26
N GLY A 69 -6.39 3.28 5.23
CA GLY A 69 -5.18 3.84 4.62
C GLY A 69 -4.42 4.75 5.59
N TYR A 70 -5.12 5.35 6.56
CA TYR A 70 -4.53 6.17 7.59
C TYR A 70 -3.77 5.35 8.67
N LEU A 71 -4.00 4.03 8.76
CA LEU A 71 -3.21 3.17 9.65
C LEU A 71 -1.85 2.79 9.05
N THR A 72 -1.68 2.81 7.73
CA THR A 72 -0.44 2.45 7.04
C THR A 72 0.81 3.10 7.65
N PRO A 73 0.90 4.44 7.84
CA PRO A 73 2.07 5.05 8.45
C PRO A 73 2.32 4.59 9.89
N SER A 74 1.27 4.24 10.64
CA SER A 74 1.42 3.73 12.01
C SER A 74 2.08 2.35 12.03
N PHE A 75 1.67 1.45 11.12
CA PHE A 75 2.32 0.15 10.96
C PHE A 75 3.78 0.29 10.51
N VAL A 76 4.07 1.20 9.58
CA VAL A 76 5.43 1.46 9.12
C VAL A 76 6.32 1.91 10.27
N ILE A 77 5.87 2.85 11.12
CA ILE A 77 6.63 3.31 12.30
C ILE A 77 6.99 2.14 13.23
N VAL A 78 6.03 1.25 13.51
CA VAL A 78 6.24 0.08 14.37
C VAL A 78 7.24 -0.89 13.73
N LEU A 79 7.07 -1.20 12.44
CA LEU A 79 7.96 -2.12 11.73
C LEU A 79 9.39 -1.57 11.64
N GLU A 80 9.58 -0.31 11.26
CA GLU A 80 10.89 0.34 11.18
C GLU A 80 11.60 0.38 12.56
N GLY A 81 10.84 0.69 13.62
CA GLY A 81 11.34 0.66 14.98
C GLY A 81 11.78 -0.74 15.42
N LEU A 82 10.99 -1.78 15.09
CA LEU A 82 11.30 -3.18 15.40
C LEU A 82 12.46 -3.75 14.56
N LEU A 83 12.59 -3.32 13.31
CA LEU A 83 13.69 -3.69 12.41
C LEU A 83 15.03 -3.04 12.80
N GLY A 84 15.03 -2.11 13.76
CA GLY A 84 16.24 -1.47 14.28
C GLY A 84 16.78 -0.34 13.41
N HIS A 85 16.00 0.15 12.44
CA HIS A 85 16.37 1.31 11.61
C HIS A 85 16.23 2.65 12.35
N GLY A 86 15.70 2.63 13.56
CA GLY A 86 15.48 3.79 14.41
C GLY A 86 13.99 4.16 14.52
N TRP A 87 13.64 4.85 15.60
CA TRP A 87 12.27 5.28 15.83
C TRP A 87 11.96 6.58 15.08
N ALA A 88 10.73 6.70 14.58
CA ALA A 88 10.24 7.94 14.02
C ALA A 88 10.31 9.07 15.04
N ALA A 89 10.44 10.32 14.56
CA ALA A 89 10.51 11.48 15.43
C ALA A 89 9.29 11.56 16.36
N PRO A 90 9.44 12.03 17.62
CA PRO A 90 8.33 12.06 18.59
C PRO A 90 7.04 12.73 18.07
N PRO A 91 7.08 13.83 17.30
CA PRO A 91 5.87 14.43 16.72
C PRO A 91 5.13 13.51 15.74
N VAL A 92 5.86 12.68 15.00
CA VAL A 92 5.30 11.74 14.02
C VAL A 92 4.61 10.58 14.72
N ILE A 93 5.20 10.07 15.81
CA ILE A 93 4.58 9.04 16.65
C ILE A 93 3.28 9.58 17.28
N LEU A 94 3.29 10.81 17.79
CA LEU A 94 2.09 11.45 18.31
C LEU A 94 0.98 11.57 17.25
N GLY A 95 1.33 12.02 16.04
CA GLY A 95 0.37 12.09 14.93
C GLY A 95 -0.22 10.73 14.56
N ALA A 96 0.60 9.68 14.55
CA ALA A 96 0.16 8.31 14.31
C ALA A 96 -0.81 7.81 15.39
N LEU A 97 -0.51 8.08 16.67
CA LEU A 97 -1.40 7.74 17.79
C LEU A 97 -2.74 8.46 17.71
N VAL A 98 -2.74 9.76 17.39
CA VAL A 98 -3.98 10.54 17.21
C VAL A 98 -4.82 9.97 16.06
N THR A 99 -4.16 9.63 14.95
CA THR A 99 -4.81 9.03 13.77
C THR A 99 -5.43 7.67 14.11
N ALA A 100 -4.68 6.79 14.80
CA ALA A 100 -5.17 5.50 15.25
C ALA A 100 -6.37 5.63 16.22
N ALA A 101 -6.30 6.57 17.16
CA ALA A 101 -7.39 6.85 18.09
C ALA A 101 -8.65 7.34 17.35
N GLY A 102 -8.51 8.27 16.39
CA GLY A 102 -9.62 8.75 15.58
C GLY A 102 -10.31 7.65 14.79
N LEU A 103 -9.55 6.70 14.24
CA LEU A 103 -10.08 5.55 13.52
C LEU A 103 -10.78 4.55 14.43
N ILE A 104 -10.29 4.34 15.66
CA ILE A 104 -10.98 3.51 16.65
C ILE A 104 -12.35 4.12 16.98
N VAL A 105 -12.41 5.42 17.23
CA VAL A 105 -13.67 6.12 17.49
C VAL A 105 -14.63 5.96 16.30
N MET A 106 -14.14 6.20 15.08
CA MET A 106 -14.91 6.00 13.85
C MET A 106 -15.42 4.56 13.69
N GLY A 107 -14.62 3.56 14.05
CA GLY A 107 -14.98 2.15 13.97
C GLY A 107 -16.02 1.72 15.00
N VAL A 108 -15.96 2.28 16.22
CA VAL A 108 -16.87 1.97 17.34
C VAL A 108 -18.22 2.67 17.20
N LEU A 109 -18.25 3.84 16.54
CA LEU A 109 -19.51 4.50 16.20
C LEU A 109 -20.33 3.60 15.27
N LYS A 110 -21.54 3.27 15.73
CA LYS A 110 -22.53 2.50 14.97
C LYS A 110 -23.19 3.46 13.98
N ASP A 111 -23.08 3.16 12.69
CA ASP A 111 -23.78 3.91 11.64
C ASP A 111 -25.30 3.65 11.70
#